data_AF-A0A3B0YTS6-F1
#
_entry.id   AF-A0A3B0YTS6-F1
#
_cell.length_a   1.000
_cell.length_b   1.000
_cell.length_c   1.000
_cell.angle_alpha   90.00
_cell.angle_beta   90.00
_cell.angle_gamma   90.00
#
_symmetry.space_group_name_H-M   'P 1'
#
loop_
_entity.id
_entity.type
_entity.pdbx_description
1 polymer ?
#
loop_
_entity_poly.entity_id
_entity_poly.type
_entity_poly.pdbx_seq_one_letter_code
_entity_poly.pdbx_strand_id
1 'polypeptide(L)'
;MMQCQTPPGTQLKRSEPDSFSVIWFGPISALTNDGSGTYYAGAGSNTGLGSPVGTAEGALWNFNYYINIDSSTETLSDYDITLFYDFDPTFDNGPAGLGTINITNGILFSSDPTTTLVEDSQNLMFGFLASDIPAVLTIPTYPAFDPNVAGEYNFGIQVSQFGWGIENVRMDVQVVPIPPALWLFGTGLLGMIGIARRKKTG
;
A
#
# COMPACT_ATOMS: atom_id res chain seq x y z
N MET A 1 -22.21 -1.07 2.73
CA MET A 1 -21.38 -1.82 1.77
C MET A 1 -20.98 -0.82 0.69
N MET A 2 -19.81 -0.21 0.85
CA MET A 2 -19.32 0.84 -0.05
C MET A 2 -18.62 0.10 -1.20
N GLN A 3 -19.21 0.12 -2.40
CA GLN A 3 -18.57 -0.45 -3.58
C GLN A 3 -17.33 0.39 -3.90
N CYS A 4 -16.16 -0.18 -3.67
CA CYS A 4 -14.89 0.36 -4.14
C CYS A 4 -14.91 0.29 -5.67
N GLN A 5 -14.96 1.44 -6.35
CA GLN A 5 -14.77 1.48 -7.80
C GLN A 5 -13.28 1.25 -8.10
N THR A 6 -12.99 0.17 -8.83
CA THR A 6 -11.68 -0.24 -9.32
C THR A 6 -11.03 0.87 -10.18
N PRO A 7 -9.92 1.50 -9.75
CA PRO A 7 -9.09 2.29 -10.64
C PRO A 7 -8.40 1.38 -11.68
N PRO A 8 -7.95 1.90 -12.82
CA PRO A 8 -7.17 1.11 -13.78
C PRO A 8 -5.78 0.82 -13.19
N GLY A 9 -5.64 -0.34 -12.56
CA GLY A 9 -4.38 -0.92 -12.09
C GLY A 9 -3.93 -2.07 -12.98
N THR A 10 -2.66 -2.45 -12.86
CA THR A 10 -2.02 -3.55 -13.61
C THR A 10 -2.70 -4.87 -13.29
N GLN A 11 -3.62 -5.30 -14.15
CA GLN A 11 -4.30 -6.59 -14.08
C GLN A 11 -3.46 -7.61 -14.84
N LEU A 12 -2.71 -8.47 -14.13
CA LEU A 12 -2.14 -9.66 -14.73
C LEU A 12 -3.17 -10.78 -14.60
N LYS A 13 -3.94 -11.00 -15.67
CA LYS A 13 -4.87 -12.14 -15.77
C LYS A 13 -4.26 -13.19 -16.68
N ARG A 14 -3.89 -14.35 -16.15
CA ARG A 14 -3.48 -15.51 -16.95
C ARG A 14 -4.73 -16.17 -17.55
N SER A 15 -4.72 -16.49 -18.84
CA SER A 15 -5.90 -16.96 -19.60
C SER A 15 -6.11 -18.48 -19.56
N GLU A 16 -5.80 -19.15 -18.45
CA GLU A 16 -5.95 -20.59 -18.27
C GLU A 16 -7.22 -20.91 -17.44
N PRO A 17 -7.75 -22.15 -17.48
CA PRO A 17 -9.01 -22.53 -16.82
C PRO A 17 -9.01 -22.33 -15.30
N ASP A 18 -7.84 -22.13 -14.70
CA ASP A 18 -7.66 -21.63 -13.34
C ASP A 18 -6.85 -20.33 -13.43
N SER A 19 -7.51 -19.18 -13.26
CA SER A 19 -6.85 -17.87 -13.36
C SER A 19 -6.66 -17.24 -11.99
N PHE A 20 -5.41 -17.00 -11.63
CA PHE A 20 -5.03 -16.23 -10.46
C PHE A 20 -5.07 -14.74 -10.79
N SER A 21 -5.78 -13.95 -9.99
CA SER A 21 -5.82 -12.51 -10.14
C SER A 21 -5.39 -11.85 -8.84
N VAL A 22 -4.26 -11.15 -8.90
CA VAL A 22 -3.84 -10.22 -7.85
C VAL A 22 -4.11 -8.82 -8.34
N ILE A 23 -4.94 -8.08 -7.62
CA ILE A 23 -5.25 -6.68 -7.92
C ILE A 23 -4.82 -5.86 -6.71
N TRP A 24 -4.03 -4.84 -6.96
CA TRP A 24 -3.66 -3.89 -5.93
C TRP A 24 -4.52 -2.63 -6.06
N PHE A 25 -5.18 -2.25 -4.97
CA PHE A 25 -5.84 -0.95 -4.90
C PHE A 25 -4.91 0.04 -4.22
N GLY A 26 -4.59 1.12 -4.93
CA GLY A 26 -3.79 2.20 -4.37
C GLY A 26 -4.50 2.89 -3.19
N PRO A 27 -3.73 3.58 -2.32
CA PRO A 27 -4.20 4.49 -1.28
C PRO A 27 -5.40 5.39 -1.63
N ILE A 28 -6.24 5.69 -0.63
CA ILE A 28 -7.53 6.41 -0.75
C ILE A 28 -7.38 7.94 -0.92
N SER A 29 -6.15 8.47 -1.01
CA SER A 29 -5.90 9.90 -1.25
C SER A 29 -4.85 10.10 -2.35
N ALA A 30 -5.10 11.13 -3.18
CA ALA A 30 -4.42 11.51 -4.43
C ALA A 30 -3.04 10.88 -4.65
N LEU A 31 -3.05 9.66 -5.17
CA LEU A 31 -1.89 9.11 -5.86
C LEU A 31 -1.95 9.45 -7.33
N THR A 32 -0.80 9.78 -7.89
CA THR A 32 -0.55 9.55 -9.32
C THR A 32 0.13 8.19 -9.47
N ASN A 33 -0.02 7.55 -10.63
CA ASN A 33 0.80 6.39 -11.01
C ASN A 33 1.46 6.68 -12.36
N ASP A 34 2.54 5.95 -12.66
CA ASP A 34 3.25 6.05 -13.94
C ASP A 34 2.82 4.99 -14.96
N GLY A 35 1.78 4.20 -14.65
CA GLY A 35 1.34 3.06 -15.46
C GLY A 35 2.32 1.88 -15.50
N SER A 36 3.41 1.91 -14.74
CA SER A 36 4.49 0.91 -14.73
C SER A 36 4.65 0.20 -13.38
N GLY A 37 3.73 0.42 -12.44
CA GLY A 37 3.76 -0.18 -11.10
C GLY A 37 4.29 0.74 -10.00
N THR A 38 4.69 1.98 -10.35
CA THR A 38 5.10 3.00 -9.37
C THR A 38 3.92 3.90 -9.01
N TYR A 39 3.69 4.06 -7.72
CA TYR A 39 2.66 4.92 -7.15
C TYR A 39 3.31 6.06 -6.36
N TYR A 40 2.76 7.27 -6.44
CA TYR A 40 3.34 8.44 -5.78
C TYR A 40 2.44 8.91 -4.64
N ALA A 41 2.93 8.82 -3.40
CA ALA A 41 2.21 9.20 -2.19
C ALA A 41 2.77 10.46 -1.55
N GLY A 42 1.91 11.24 -0.89
CA GLY A 42 2.34 12.34 -0.04
C GLY A 42 2.82 11.84 1.31
N ALA A 43 3.92 12.39 1.82
CA ALA A 43 4.38 12.15 3.18
C ALA A 43 3.38 12.70 4.21
N GLY A 44 3.29 12.04 5.36
CA GLY A 44 2.57 12.49 6.54
C GLY A 44 1.65 11.45 7.17
N SER A 45 1.14 11.79 8.34
CA SER A 45 0.18 10.99 9.08
C SER A 45 -1.17 11.69 9.22
N ASN A 46 -2.25 10.91 9.25
CA ASN A 46 -3.54 11.39 9.74
C ASN A 46 -3.54 11.39 11.28
N THR A 47 -4.37 12.25 11.87
CA THR A 47 -4.54 12.37 13.33
C THR A 47 -5.89 11.82 13.80
N GLY A 48 -6.61 11.12 12.92
CA GLY A 48 -7.92 10.59 13.22
C GLY A 48 -9.03 11.61 13.43
N LEU A 49 -10.27 11.14 13.38
CA LEU A 49 -11.41 11.83 13.98
C LEU A 49 -11.66 11.21 15.35
N GLY A 50 -10.87 11.58 16.36
CA GLY A 50 -11.06 11.07 17.72
C GLY A 50 -9.80 10.95 18.57
N SER A 51 -8.62 10.93 17.96
CA SER A 51 -7.38 10.93 18.72
C SER A 51 -7.07 12.29 19.36
N PRO A 52 -6.34 12.30 20.48
CA PRO A 52 -5.79 13.53 21.04
C PRO A 52 -4.98 14.27 19.98
N VAL A 53 -5.15 15.59 19.93
CA VAL A 53 -4.43 16.46 18.99
C VAL A 53 -2.93 16.14 19.03
N GLY A 54 -2.36 15.83 17.87
CA GLY A 54 -0.94 15.50 17.73
C GLY A 54 -0.61 14.00 17.81
N THR A 55 -1.60 13.13 18.00
CA THR A 55 -1.38 11.67 17.93
C THR A 55 -1.63 11.20 16.50
N ALA A 56 -0.61 10.63 15.87
CA ALA A 56 -0.77 10.01 14.57
C ALA A 56 -1.54 8.69 14.70
N GLU A 57 -2.59 8.49 13.90
CA GLU A 57 -3.37 7.24 13.85
C GLU A 57 -2.96 6.33 12.69
N GLY A 58 -2.38 6.91 11.64
CA GLY A 58 -2.05 6.21 10.41
C GLY A 58 -1.28 7.10 9.44
N ALA A 59 -0.60 6.49 8.48
CA ALA A 59 -0.08 7.22 7.33
C ALA A 59 -1.24 7.84 6.52
N LEU A 60 -0.94 8.88 5.73
CA LEU A 60 -1.91 9.43 4.78
C LEU A 60 -2.29 8.43 3.66
N TRP A 61 -1.59 7.31 3.55
CA TRP A 61 -1.76 6.33 2.50
C TRP A 61 -1.78 4.90 3.05
N ASN A 62 -2.46 3.99 2.34
CA ASN A 62 -2.62 2.57 2.69
C ASN A 62 -2.25 1.71 1.47
N PHE A 63 -1.79 0.48 1.66
CA PHE A 63 -1.68 -0.50 0.57
C PHE A 63 -2.82 -1.52 0.68
N ASN A 64 -3.41 -1.91 -0.44
CA ASN A 64 -4.57 -2.81 -0.44
C ASN A 64 -4.39 -3.95 -1.42
N TYR A 65 -4.56 -5.19 -0.98
CA TYR A 65 -4.48 -6.35 -1.86
C TYR A 65 -5.86 -6.95 -2.11
N TYR A 66 -5.97 -7.60 -3.26
CA TYR A 66 -7.09 -8.45 -3.65
C TYR A 66 -6.49 -9.67 -4.33
N ILE A 67 -6.83 -10.85 -3.84
CA ILE A 67 -6.30 -12.11 -4.32
C ILE A 67 -7.51 -13.01 -4.56
N ASN A 68 -7.71 -13.39 -5.82
CA ASN A 68 -8.80 -14.26 -6.22
C ASN A 68 -8.27 -15.41 -7.08
N ILE A 69 -8.82 -16.59 -6.85
CA ILE A 69 -8.66 -17.74 -7.72
C ILE A 69 -10.00 -17.98 -8.41
N ASP A 70 -10.00 -17.87 -9.73
CA ASP A 70 -11.13 -18.28 -10.56
C ASP A 70 -11.03 -19.79 -10.82
N SER A 71 -11.37 -20.61 -9.81
CA SER A 71 -11.38 -22.07 -9.88
C SER A 71 -12.62 -22.65 -9.18
N SER A 72 -13.02 -23.85 -9.60
CA SER A 72 -14.11 -24.62 -8.97
C SER A 72 -13.61 -25.78 -8.12
N THR A 73 -12.31 -26.07 -8.17
CA THR A 73 -11.69 -27.23 -7.51
C THR A 73 -10.58 -26.85 -6.54
N GLU A 74 -10.05 -25.63 -6.66
CA GLU A 74 -8.97 -25.12 -5.82
C GLU A 74 -9.43 -23.91 -5.01
N THR A 75 -8.77 -23.72 -3.88
CA THR A 75 -8.98 -22.64 -2.92
C THR A 75 -7.67 -21.93 -2.66
N LEU A 76 -7.70 -20.76 -2.03
CA LEU A 76 -6.47 -20.04 -1.68
C LEU A 76 -5.58 -20.82 -0.70
N SER A 77 -6.14 -21.76 0.05
CA SER A 77 -5.40 -22.61 0.98
C SER A 77 -4.53 -23.69 0.29
N ASP A 78 -4.78 -23.97 -0.99
CA ASP A 78 -4.00 -24.92 -1.80
C ASP A 78 -2.68 -24.34 -2.33
N TYR A 79 -2.41 -23.07 -2.01
CA TYR A 79 -1.27 -22.29 -2.47
C TYR A 79 -0.49 -21.71 -1.29
N ASP A 80 0.81 -21.49 -1.48
CA ASP A 80 1.66 -20.72 -0.58
C ASP A 80 1.67 -19.24 -1.02
N ILE A 81 0.96 -18.39 -0.30
CA ILE A 81 0.74 -16.98 -0.63
C ILE A 81 1.39 -16.12 0.45
N THR A 82 2.39 -15.32 0.05
CA THR A 82 3.12 -14.42 0.95
C THR A 82 3.03 -12.99 0.43
N LEU A 83 2.57 -12.09 1.29
CA LEU A 83 2.65 -10.64 1.08
C LEU A 83 3.94 -10.12 1.71
N PHE A 84 4.68 -9.31 0.97
CA PHE A 84 5.88 -8.61 1.42
C PHE A 84 5.59 -7.12 1.57
N TYR A 85 6.12 -6.51 2.62
CA TYR A 85 5.99 -5.09 2.89
C TYR A 85 7.29 -4.49 3.44
N ASP A 86 7.55 -3.24 3.09
CA ASP A 86 8.77 -2.52 3.46
C ASP A 86 8.52 -1.39 4.45
N PHE A 87 9.45 -1.20 5.39
CA PHE A 87 9.51 -0.07 6.31
C PHE A 87 10.71 0.85 6.02
N ASP A 88 11.64 0.45 5.17
CA ASP A 88 12.84 1.22 4.83
C ASP A 88 12.63 2.02 3.54
N PRO A 89 12.73 3.36 3.58
CA PRO A 89 12.53 4.23 2.42
C PRO A 89 13.69 4.18 1.39
N THR A 90 14.74 3.40 1.62
CA THR A 90 15.87 3.38 0.67
C THR A 90 15.53 2.66 -0.63
N PHE A 91 16.01 3.26 -1.72
CA PHE A 91 15.73 2.79 -3.07
C PHE A 91 16.31 1.39 -3.33
N ASP A 92 15.53 0.54 -4.02
CA ASP A 92 15.94 -0.81 -4.44
C ASP A 92 16.38 -1.70 -3.27
N ASN A 93 15.63 -1.62 -2.17
CA ASN A 93 15.73 -2.59 -1.10
C ASN A 93 15.14 -3.91 -1.59
N GLY A 94 16.03 -4.76 -2.11
CA GLY A 94 15.68 -6.12 -2.49
C GLY A 94 14.94 -6.86 -1.36
N PRO A 95 14.43 -8.07 -1.62
CA PRO A 95 13.53 -8.77 -0.70
C PRO A 95 14.13 -9.14 0.67
N ALA A 96 15.42 -8.93 0.87
CA ALA A 96 16.07 -9.15 2.15
C ALA A 96 15.58 -8.12 3.17
N GLY A 97 15.16 -8.60 4.34
CA GLY A 97 14.76 -7.73 5.46
C GLY A 97 13.35 -7.17 5.39
N LEU A 98 12.60 -7.44 4.31
CA LEU A 98 11.18 -7.10 4.24
C LEU A 98 10.36 -7.86 5.28
N GLY A 99 9.29 -7.23 5.76
CA GLY A 99 8.26 -7.91 6.53
C GLY A 99 7.45 -8.83 5.63
N THR A 100 6.92 -9.90 6.22
CA THR A 100 6.09 -10.87 5.49
C THR A 100 4.79 -11.16 6.22
N ILE A 101 3.71 -11.30 5.46
CA ILE A 101 2.44 -11.84 5.93
C ILE A 101 2.17 -13.12 5.13
N ASN A 102 2.15 -14.26 5.81
CA ASN A 102 1.74 -15.52 5.24
C ASN A 102 0.21 -15.57 5.18
N ILE A 103 -0.33 -15.20 4.02
CA ILE A 103 -1.77 -15.12 3.77
C ILE A 103 -2.39 -16.51 3.84
N THR A 104 -1.71 -17.55 3.35
CA THR A 104 -2.17 -18.94 3.43
C THR A 104 -2.40 -19.37 4.88
N ASN A 105 -1.44 -19.13 5.77
CA ASN A 105 -1.60 -19.43 7.19
C ASN A 105 -2.72 -18.58 7.81
N GLY A 106 -2.84 -17.31 7.44
CA GLY A 106 -3.97 -16.47 7.83
C GLY A 106 -5.33 -17.09 7.45
N ILE A 107 -5.46 -17.62 6.24
CA ILE A 107 -6.67 -18.29 5.75
C ILE A 107 -6.91 -19.61 6.49
N LEU A 108 -5.87 -20.42 6.70
CA LEU A 108 -5.96 -21.70 7.44
C LEU A 108 -6.38 -21.50 8.90
N PHE A 109 -6.09 -20.34 9.49
CA PHE A 109 -6.56 -19.95 10.84
C PHE A 109 -7.89 -19.20 10.83
N SER A 110 -8.46 -18.89 9.66
CA SER A 110 -9.72 -18.17 9.54
C SER A 110 -10.94 -19.10 9.69
N SER A 111 -12.15 -18.51 9.72
CA SER A 111 -13.40 -19.28 9.75
C SER A 111 -13.78 -19.92 8.40
N ASP A 112 -13.11 -19.54 7.30
CA ASP A 112 -13.37 -20.08 5.96
C ASP A 112 -12.04 -20.40 5.25
N PRO A 113 -11.43 -21.57 5.53
CA PRO A 113 -10.21 -21.98 4.85
C PRO A 113 -10.43 -22.33 3.38
N THR A 114 -11.68 -22.44 2.93
CA THR A 114 -12.05 -22.79 1.56
C THR A 114 -12.27 -21.58 0.65
N THR A 115 -11.98 -20.38 1.14
CA THR A 115 -12.18 -19.17 0.35
C THR A 115 -11.31 -19.16 -0.91
N THR A 116 -11.91 -18.70 -2.00
CA THR A 116 -11.21 -18.39 -3.25
C THR A 116 -10.82 -16.92 -3.36
N LEU A 117 -11.28 -16.08 -2.42
CA LEU A 117 -11.10 -14.64 -2.42
C LEU A 117 -10.63 -14.13 -1.05
N VAL A 118 -9.57 -13.33 -1.04
CA VAL A 118 -9.19 -12.51 0.11
C VAL A 118 -8.81 -11.11 -0.37
N GLU A 119 -9.30 -10.10 0.34
CA GLU A 119 -8.98 -8.69 0.09
C GLU A 119 -8.83 -7.96 1.43
N ASP A 120 -7.92 -7.00 1.49
CA ASP A 120 -7.78 -6.15 2.67
C ASP A 120 -7.07 -4.82 2.35
N SER A 121 -7.12 -3.88 3.29
CA SER A 121 -6.44 -2.57 3.26
C SER A 121 -5.61 -2.39 4.51
N GLN A 122 -4.32 -2.13 4.33
CA GLN A 122 -3.35 -2.01 5.42
C GLN A 122 -2.68 -0.65 5.45
N ASN A 123 -2.43 -0.14 6.66
CA ASN A 123 -1.62 1.04 6.88
C ASN A 123 -0.33 0.62 7.58
N LEU A 124 0.84 1.09 7.11
CA LEU A 124 2.13 0.69 7.68
C LEU A 124 2.31 1.13 9.16
N MET A 125 1.50 2.06 9.66
CA MET A 125 1.47 2.42 11.08
C MET A 125 0.61 1.48 11.94
N PHE A 126 -0.05 0.46 11.37
CA PHE A 126 -0.77 -0.53 12.16
C PHE A 126 0.22 -1.32 13.02
N GLY A 127 0.05 -1.23 14.34
CA GLY A 127 1.03 -1.74 15.30
C GLY A 127 1.32 -3.25 15.17
N PHE A 128 0.38 -4.03 14.65
CA PHE A 128 0.60 -5.47 14.43
C PHE A 128 1.62 -5.76 13.32
N LEU A 129 1.84 -4.83 12.38
CA LEU A 129 2.88 -4.98 11.35
C LEU A 129 4.30 -4.81 11.90
N ALA A 130 4.42 -4.32 13.13
CA ALA A 130 5.68 -4.12 13.86
C ALA A 130 5.89 -5.15 14.99
N SER A 131 5.06 -6.20 15.07
CA SER A 131 5.21 -7.28 16.05
C SER A 131 4.96 -8.64 15.41
N ASP A 132 5.88 -9.59 15.61
CA ASP A 132 5.73 -10.94 15.06
C ASP A 132 4.41 -11.60 15.52
N ILE A 133 3.76 -12.27 14.58
CA ILE A 133 2.63 -13.16 14.85
C ILE A 133 3.08 -14.54 14.40
N PRO A 134 3.32 -15.49 15.32
CA PRO A 134 3.83 -16.80 14.98
C PRO A 134 3.07 -17.45 13.82
N ALA A 135 3.82 -17.89 12.81
CA ALA A 135 3.34 -18.48 11.56
C ALA A 135 2.57 -17.56 10.59
N VAL A 136 2.10 -16.38 10.99
CA VAL A 136 1.33 -15.48 10.11
C VAL A 136 2.12 -14.26 9.69
N LEU A 137 2.88 -13.65 10.59
CA LEU A 137 3.57 -12.40 10.32
C LEU A 137 5.00 -12.43 10.85
N THR A 138 5.95 -12.08 9.99
CA THR A 138 7.35 -11.81 10.36
C THR A 138 7.62 -10.33 10.11
N ILE A 139 8.14 -9.63 11.11
CA ILE A 139 8.41 -8.19 10.98
C ILE A 139 9.59 -7.89 10.05
N PRO A 140 9.64 -6.70 9.45
CA PRO A 140 10.84 -6.24 8.76
C PRO A 140 12.03 -6.14 9.72
N THR A 141 13.25 -6.33 9.21
CA THR A 141 14.48 -6.13 10.00
C THR A 141 14.87 -4.65 10.13
N TYR A 142 14.08 -3.77 9.55
CA TYR A 142 14.29 -2.33 9.49
C TYR A 142 13.70 -1.61 10.72
N PRO A 143 14.05 -0.33 10.96
CA PRO A 143 13.37 0.49 11.96
C PRO A 143 11.86 0.57 11.72
N ALA A 144 11.13 1.01 12.74
CA ALA A 144 9.69 1.25 12.61
C ALA A 144 9.42 2.26 11.49
N PHE A 145 8.34 2.02 10.73
CA PHE A 145 7.91 2.89 9.65
C PHE A 145 7.70 4.34 10.11
N ASP A 146 8.26 5.30 9.38
CA ASP A 146 8.03 6.73 9.57
C ASP A 146 7.27 7.32 8.36
N PRO A 147 6.00 7.74 8.52
CA PRO A 147 5.19 8.25 7.42
C PRO A 147 5.70 9.59 6.86
N ASN A 148 6.62 10.28 7.55
CA ASN A 148 7.14 11.59 7.13
C ASN A 148 8.42 11.48 6.30
N VAL A 149 9.01 10.28 6.19
CA VAL A 149 10.23 10.07 5.42
C VAL A 149 9.89 9.80 3.97
N ALA A 150 10.43 10.65 3.10
CA ALA A 150 10.38 10.47 1.66
C ALA A 150 11.33 9.37 1.21
N GLY A 151 10.91 8.61 0.19
CA GLY A 151 11.68 7.50 -0.36
C GLY A 151 10.80 6.48 -1.07
N GLU A 152 11.35 5.31 -1.33
CA GLU A 152 10.67 4.19 -1.96
C GLU A 152 10.27 3.16 -0.92
N TYR A 153 9.05 2.65 -1.00
CA TYR A 153 8.61 1.50 -0.19
C TYR A 153 8.11 0.42 -1.14
N ASN A 154 8.68 -0.77 -1.04
CA ASN A 154 8.35 -1.88 -1.92
C ASN A 154 7.30 -2.80 -1.27
N PHE A 155 6.36 -3.26 -2.09
CA PHE A 155 5.40 -4.29 -1.69
C PHE A 155 5.35 -5.38 -2.75
N GLY A 156 4.98 -6.58 -2.33
CA GLY A 156 4.76 -7.64 -3.29
C GLY A 156 3.89 -8.75 -2.76
N ILE A 157 3.34 -9.52 -3.68
CA ILE A 157 2.71 -10.81 -3.40
C ILE A 157 3.44 -11.86 -4.21
N GLN A 158 3.83 -12.93 -3.54
CA GLN A 158 4.34 -14.12 -4.17
C GLN A 158 3.38 -15.28 -3.94
N VAL A 159 3.17 -16.04 -4.99
CA VAL A 159 2.35 -17.25 -4.99
C VAL A 159 3.24 -18.39 -5.44
N SER A 160 3.24 -19.46 -4.66
CA SER A 160 3.87 -20.71 -5.04
C SER A 160 2.99 -21.90 -4.75
N GLN A 161 3.30 -23.02 -5.39
CA GLN A 161 2.67 -24.31 -5.11
C GLN A 161 3.75 -25.39 -5.24
N PHE A 162 3.83 -26.29 -4.26
CA PHE A 162 4.84 -27.36 -4.22
C PHE A 162 6.29 -26.84 -4.36
N GLY A 163 6.56 -25.65 -3.82
CA GLY A 163 7.89 -25.01 -3.90
C GLY A 163 8.22 -24.33 -5.23
N TRP A 164 7.30 -24.31 -6.19
CA TRP A 164 7.47 -23.60 -7.47
C TRP A 164 6.73 -22.27 -7.44
N GLY A 165 7.42 -21.19 -7.79
CA GLY A 165 6.79 -19.88 -7.97
C GLY A 165 5.85 -19.90 -9.18
N ILE A 166 4.60 -19.51 -8.94
CA ILE A 166 3.57 -19.43 -9.98
C ILE A 166 3.42 -17.98 -10.42
N GLU A 167 3.25 -17.06 -9.46
CA GLU A 167 3.05 -15.65 -9.73
C GLU A 167 3.84 -14.78 -8.76
N ASN A 168 4.26 -13.62 -9.26
CA ASN A 168 4.82 -12.56 -8.43
C ASN A 168 4.35 -11.21 -8.94
N VAL A 169 3.77 -10.41 -8.05
CA VAL A 169 3.38 -9.03 -8.34
C VAL A 169 4.12 -8.13 -7.38
N ARG A 170 4.68 -7.03 -7.88
CA ARG A 170 5.38 -6.02 -7.10
C ARG A 170 4.84 -4.63 -7.39
N MET A 171 4.93 -3.76 -6.41
CA MET A 171 4.71 -2.33 -6.58
C MET A 171 5.75 -1.56 -5.79
N ASP A 172 5.97 -0.33 -6.25
CA ASP A 172 6.83 0.62 -5.58
C ASP A 172 6.00 1.85 -5.23
N VAL A 173 6.08 2.29 -3.98
CA VAL A 173 5.43 3.51 -3.50
C VAL A 173 6.51 4.55 -3.25
N GLN A 174 6.54 5.56 -4.10
CA GLN A 174 7.39 6.73 -4.00
C GLN A 174 6.72 7.79 -3.15
N VAL A 175 7.18 7.94 -1.90
CA VAL A 175 6.74 9.00 -1.00
C VAL A 175 7.48 10.28 -1.36
N VAL A 176 6.77 11.24 -1.92
CA VAL A 176 7.32 12.53 -2.36
C VAL A 176 6.92 13.65 -1.38
N PRO A 177 7.86 14.54 -1.00
CA PRO A 177 7.50 15.74 -0.26
C PRO A 177 6.56 16.62 -1.08
N ILE A 178 5.61 17.29 -0.41
CA ILE A 178 4.74 18.27 -1.07
C ILE A 178 5.64 19.36 -1.69
N PRO A 179 5.57 19.61 -3.01
CA PRO A 179 6.47 20.56 -3.66
C PRO A 179 6.43 21.93 -2.98
N PRO A 180 7.57 22.52 -2.58
CA PRO A 180 7.63 23.87 -2.00
C PRO A 180 6.98 24.92 -2.90
N ALA A 181 6.90 24.63 -4.20
CA ALA A 181 6.22 25.46 -5.18
C ALA A 181 4.77 25.80 -4.78
N LEU A 182 4.01 24.90 -4.15
CA LEU A 182 2.65 25.21 -3.69
C LEU A 182 2.64 26.34 -2.65
N TRP A 183 3.61 26.35 -1.74
CA TRP A 183 3.79 27.44 -0.77
C TRP A 183 4.23 28.74 -1.44
N LEU A 184 5.15 28.65 -2.41
CA LEU A 184 5.64 29.81 -3.15
C LEU A 184 4.55 30.43 -4.03
N PHE A 185 3.72 29.63 -4.69
CA PHE A 185 2.58 30.12 -5.47
C PHE A 185 1.50 30.72 -4.55
N GLY A 186 1.21 30.09 -3.41
CA GLY A 186 0.26 30.63 -2.43
C GLY A 186 0.71 31.99 -1.89
N THR A 187 1.95 32.10 -1.43
CA THR A 187 2.52 33.34 -0.89
C THR A 187 2.74 34.40 -1.97
N GLY A 188 3.17 34.00 -3.17
CA GLY A 188 3.29 34.87 -4.33
C GLY A 188 1.97 35.47 -4.77
N LEU A 189 0.89 34.68 -4.83
CA LEU A 189 -0.45 35.15 -5.15
C LEU A 189 -0.99 36.14 -4.10
N LEU A 190 -0.82 35.83 -2.81
CA LEU A 190 -1.18 36.74 -1.73
C LEU A 190 -0.41 38.06 -1.80
N GLY A 191 0.89 38.00 -2.11
CA GLY A 191 1.72 39.18 -2.36
C GLY A 191 1.18 40.04 -3.50
N MET A 192 0.81 39.42 -4.63
CA MET A 192 0.22 40.14 -5.77
C MET A 192 -1.13 40.78 -5.46
N ILE A 193 -2.01 40.09 -4.71
CA ILE A 193 -3.29 40.66 -4.26
C ILE A 193 -3.06 41.87 -3.35
N GLY A 194 -2.08 41.81 -2.45
CA GLY A 194 -1.70 42.93 -1.59
C GLY A 194 -1.26 44.16 -2.40
N ILE A 195 -0.42 43.98 -3.41
CA ILE A 195 0.03 45.05 -4.31
C ILE A 195 -1.13 45.62 -5.12
N ALA A 196 -2.01 44.78 -5.64
CA ALA A 196 -3.17 45.20 -6.43
C ALA A 196 -4.17 46.07 -5.64
N ARG A 197 -4.34 45.80 -4.33
CA ARG A 197 -5.20 46.62 -3.44
C ARG A 197 -4.63 48.01 -3.18
N ARG A 198 -3.30 48.14 -3.04
CA ARG A 198 -2.64 49.43 -2.80
C ARG A 198 -2.86 50.41 -3.96
N LYS A 199 -3.00 49.91 -5.19
CA LYS A 199 -3.20 50.75 -6.39
C LYS A 199 -4.63 51.28 -6.57
N LYS A 200 -5.63 50.79 -5.82
CA LYS A 200 -7.02 51.27 -5.91
C LYS A 200 -7.38 52.35 -4.89
N THR A 201 -6.48 52.64 -3.95
CA THR A 201 -6.73 53.55 -2.83
C THR A 201 -5.88 54.83 -2.92
N GLY A 202 -5.31 55.11 -4.10
CA GLY A 202 -4.50 56.30 -4.39
C GLY A 202 -4.94 56.98 -5.68
#